data_AF-A0A2D6KW55-F1
#
_entry.id   AF-A0A2D6KW55-F1
#
_cell.length_a   1.000
_cell.length_b   1.000
_cell.length_c   1.000
_cell.angle_alpha   90.00
_cell.angle_beta   90.00
_cell.angle_gamma   90.00
#
_symmetry.space_group_name_H-M   'P 1'
#
loop_
_entity.id
_entity.type
_entity.pdbx_description
1 polymer ?
#
loop_
_entity_poly.entity_id
_entity_poly.type
_entity_poly.pdbx_seq_one_letter_code
_entity_poly.pdbx_strand_id
1 'polypeptide(L)'
;MVTNERIRLAVIAIISMLVIATGTLFAYNSFMQGKIAGAVLGTIIAIIIVIFAVFVFKRGNEDLKKGFPLKDERSRKVLEKASSKAFYVSLYLLIAIGLLSDKLIKFRDISQATSVAVGGMAILFAVFWAYYNKREL
;
A
#
# COMPACT_ATOMS: atom_id res chain seq x y z
N MET A 1 -12.64 -7.38 23.71
CA MET A 1 -11.96 -6.27 22.98
C MET A 1 -10.50 -6.61 22.63
N VAL A 2 -9.68 -7.11 23.57
CA VAL A 2 -8.25 -7.41 23.32
C VAL A 2 -7.98 -8.47 22.24
N THR A 3 -8.83 -9.49 22.12
CA THR A 3 -8.68 -10.57 21.11
C THR A 3 -8.83 -10.08 19.67
N ASN A 4 -9.76 -9.18 19.39
CA ASN A 4 -9.97 -8.62 18.05
C ASN A 4 -8.78 -7.77 17.59
N GLU A 5 -8.15 -7.05 18.52
CA GLU A 5 -6.97 -6.23 18.23
C GLU A 5 -5.72 -7.09 17.96
N ARG A 6 -5.57 -8.23 18.65
CA ARG A 6 -4.52 -9.20 18.35
C ARG A 6 -4.69 -9.84 16.97
N ILE A 7 -5.92 -10.19 16.60
CA ILE A 7 -6.23 -10.72 15.25
C ILE A 7 -5.90 -9.67 14.18
N ARG A 8 -6.28 -8.41 14.40
CA ARG A 8 -5.96 -7.32 13.47
C ARG A 8 -4.45 -7.11 13.30
N LEU A 9 -3.70 -7.12 14.39
CA LEU A 9 -2.24 -7.06 14.30
C LEU A 9 -1.66 -8.26 13.56
N ALA A 10 -2.18 -9.47 13.79
CA ALA A 10 -1.76 -10.65 13.06
C ALA A 10 -2.06 -10.52 11.55
N VAL A 11 -3.24 -10.01 11.17
CA VAL A 11 -3.59 -9.75 9.77
C VAL A 11 -2.64 -8.72 9.14
N ILE A 12 -2.34 -7.61 9.84
CA ILE A 12 -1.38 -6.61 9.37
C ILE A 12 0.02 -7.24 9.22
N ALA A 13 0.43 -8.10 10.15
CA ALA A 13 1.70 -8.83 10.11
C ALA A 13 1.77 -9.72 8.87
N ILE A 14 0.73 -10.52 8.64
CA ILE A 14 0.64 -11.47 7.52
C ILE A 14 0.68 -10.71 6.20
N ILE A 15 -0.13 -9.66 6.04
CA ILE A 15 -0.14 -8.84 4.83
C ILE A 15 1.26 -8.22 4.60
N SER A 16 1.85 -7.63 5.63
CA SER A 16 3.18 -7.02 5.53
C SER A 16 4.24 -8.06 5.13
N MET A 17 4.19 -9.25 5.71
CA MET A 17 5.10 -10.35 5.38
C MET A 17 4.93 -10.82 3.93
N LEU A 18 3.69 -10.90 3.45
CA LEU A 18 3.37 -11.31 2.08
C LEU A 18 3.88 -10.28 1.05
N VAL A 19 3.72 -8.99 1.36
CA VAL A 19 4.28 -7.90 0.54
C VAL A 19 5.81 -7.94 0.55
N ILE A 20 6.45 -8.19 1.70
CA ILE A 20 7.92 -8.32 1.77
C ILE A 20 8.39 -9.51 0.94
N ALA A 21 7.75 -10.68 1.08
CA ALA A 21 8.12 -11.89 0.35
C ALA A 21 7.97 -11.74 -1.18
N THR A 22 6.89 -11.09 -1.63
CA THR A 22 6.70 -10.84 -3.06
C THR A 22 7.71 -9.80 -3.59
N GLY A 23 8.00 -8.75 -2.82
CA GLY A 23 9.01 -7.74 -3.17
C GLY A 23 10.42 -8.31 -3.26
N THR A 24 10.83 -9.16 -2.32
CA THR A 24 12.15 -9.82 -2.34
C THR A 24 12.27 -10.82 -3.49
N LEU A 25 11.21 -11.59 -3.77
CA LEU A 25 11.18 -12.52 -4.90
C LEU A 25 11.28 -11.77 -6.25
N PHE A 26 10.61 -10.62 -6.38
CA PHE A 26 10.74 -9.77 -7.56
C PHE A 26 12.16 -9.22 -7.74
N ALA A 27 12.79 -8.75 -6.65
CA ALA A 27 14.16 -8.25 -6.69
C ALA A 27 15.15 -9.35 -7.08
N TYR A 28 15.00 -10.55 -6.51
CA TYR A 28 15.81 -11.72 -6.83
C TYR A 28 15.68 -12.13 -8.31
N ASN A 29 14.46 -12.23 -8.82
CA ASN A 29 14.22 -12.55 -10.23
C ASN A 29 14.78 -11.48 -11.18
N SER A 30 14.70 -10.21 -10.79
CA SER A 30 15.24 -9.09 -11.59
C SER A 30 16.78 -9.14 -11.64
N PHE A 31 17.43 -9.53 -10.55
CA PHE A 31 18.88 -9.72 -10.48
C PHE A 31 19.32 -10.89 -11.38
N MET A 32 18.62 -12.03 -11.31
CA MET A 32 18.91 -13.20 -12.16
C MET A 32 18.74 -12.92 -13.66
N GLN A 33 17.85 -12.00 -14.02
CA GLN A 33 17.66 -11.57 -15.42
C GLN A 33 18.66 -10.49 -15.90
N GLY A 34 19.64 -10.11 -15.07
CA GLY A 34 20.61 -9.05 -15.40
C GLY A 34 20.02 -7.64 -15.45
N LYS A 35 18.78 -7.44 -14.98
CA LYS A 35 18.10 -6.14 -14.97
C LYS A 35 18.44 -5.37 -13.70
N ILE A 36 19.62 -4.76 -13.70
CA ILE A 36 20.20 -4.04 -12.54
C ILE A 36 19.23 -2.99 -11.99
N ALA A 37 18.58 -2.20 -12.86
CA ALA A 37 17.62 -1.17 -12.44
C ALA A 37 16.39 -1.75 -11.71
N GLY A 38 15.85 -2.88 -12.19
CA GLY A 38 14.71 -3.55 -11.56
C GLY A 38 15.08 -4.18 -10.22
N ALA A 39 16.28 -4.75 -10.12
CA ALA A 39 16.80 -5.30 -8.87
C ALA A 39 16.99 -4.21 -7.81
N VAL A 40 17.65 -3.10 -8.15
CA VAL A 40 17.89 -1.98 -7.22
C VAL A 40 16.58 -1.36 -6.73
N LEU A 41 15.63 -1.08 -7.63
CA LEU A 41 14.33 -0.54 -7.25
C LEU A 41 13.53 -1.50 -6.37
N GLY A 42 13.52 -2.79 -6.72
CA GLY A 42 12.87 -3.83 -5.93
C GLY A 42 13.42 -3.94 -4.51
N THR A 43 14.76 -3.88 -4.37
CA THR A 43 15.42 -3.91 -3.06
C THR A 43 15.11 -2.66 -2.23
N ILE A 44 15.12 -1.46 -2.82
CA ILE A 44 14.78 -0.22 -2.12
C ILE A 44 13.34 -0.28 -1.58
N ILE A 45 12.39 -0.71 -2.43
CA ILE A 45 10.98 -0.87 -2.03
C ILE A 45 10.86 -1.87 -0.88
N ALA A 46 11.52 -3.03 -0.96
CA ALA A 46 11.52 -4.03 0.10
C ALA A 46 12.06 -3.46 1.42
N ILE A 47 13.17 -2.70 1.40
CA ILE A 47 13.75 -2.08 2.60
C ILE A 47 12.76 -1.07 3.23
N ILE A 48 12.14 -0.21 2.42
CA ILE A 48 11.16 0.77 2.92
C ILE A 48 9.99 0.06 3.62
N ILE A 49 9.48 -1.01 3.02
CA ILE A 49 8.37 -1.79 3.58
C ILE A 49 8.79 -2.47 4.89
N VAL A 50 10.00 -3.03 4.96
CA VAL A 50 10.52 -3.63 6.20
C VAL A 50 10.62 -2.60 7.31
N ILE A 51 11.18 -1.43 7.03
CA ILE A 51 11.30 -0.33 8.02
C ILE A 51 9.89 0.07 8.52
N PHE A 52 8.95 0.24 7.60
CA PHE A 52 7.57 0.58 7.95
C PHE A 52 6.89 -0.51 8.79
N ALA A 53 7.05 -1.78 8.39
CA ALA A 53 6.49 -2.92 9.11
C ALA A 53 7.02 -3.01 10.55
N VAL A 54 8.33 -2.85 10.75
CA VAL A 54 8.94 -2.85 12.09
C VAL A 54 8.43 -1.68 12.93
N PHE A 55 8.32 -0.48 12.35
CA PHE A 55 7.81 0.69 13.04
C PHE A 55 6.36 0.51 13.50
N VAL A 56 5.49 0.01 12.61
CA VAL A 56 4.09 -0.29 12.93
C VAL A 56 3.97 -1.35 14.01
N PHE A 57 4.80 -2.40 13.96
CA PHE A 57 4.77 -3.46 14.96
C PHE A 57 5.21 -2.97 16.34
N LYS A 58 6.31 -2.21 16.40
CA LYS A 58 6.79 -1.62 17.65
C LYS A 58 5.73 -0.73 18.28
N ARG A 59 5.18 0.21 17.51
CA ARG A 59 4.15 1.15 17.99
C ARG A 59 2.88 0.42 18.42
N GLY A 60 2.40 -0.53 17.61
CA GLY A 60 1.20 -1.32 17.94
C GLY A 60 1.35 -2.17 19.21
N ASN A 61 2.53 -2.74 19.46
CA ASN A 61 2.80 -3.48 20.70
C ASN A 61 2.90 -2.55 21.92
N GLU A 62 3.49 -1.36 21.76
CA GLU A 62 3.56 -0.37 22.84
C GLU A 62 2.17 0.18 23.22
N ASP A 63 1.33 0.46 22.22
CA ASP A 63 -0.03 0.96 22.42
C ASP A 63 -0.92 -0.10 23.10
N LEU A 64 -0.80 -1.37 22.71
CA LEU A 64 -1.47 -2.48 23.38
C LEU A 64 -1.01 -2.69 24.83
N LYS A 65 0.29 -2.54 25.11
CA LYS A 65 0.82 -2.65 26.48
C LYS A 65 0.30 -1.53 27.38
N LYS A 66 0.01 -0.35 26.82
CA LYS A 66 -0.52 0.81 27.53
C LYS A 66 -2.05 0.80 27.65
N GLY A 67 -2.73 -0.19 27.07
CA GLY A 67 -4.20 -0.32 27.12
C GLY A 67 -4.95 0.66 26.21
N PHE A 68 -4.24 1.37 25.32
CA PHE A 68 -4.87 2.26 24.35
C PHE A 68 -5.46 1.45 23.18
N PRO A 69 -6.62 1.86 22.65
CA PRO A 69 -7.13 1.28 21.41
C PRO A 69 -6.16 1.58 20.25
N LEU A 70 -5.86 0.57 19.42
CA LEU A 70 -4.95 0.69 18.26
C LEU A 70 -5.40 1.72 17.21
N LYS A 71 -6.65 2.15 17.25
CA LYS A 71 -7.17 3.24 16.42
C LYS A 71 -8.03 4.16 17.25
N ASP A 72 -7.71 5.44 17.18
CA ASP A 72 -8.60 6.54 17.57
C ASP A 72 -9.81 6.57 16.61
N GLU A 73 -10.99 6.88 17.14
CA GLU A 73 -12.23 7.03 16.37
C GLU A 73 -12.08 8.05 15.23
N ARG A 74 -11.31 9.11 15.48
CA ARG A 74 -11.01 10.14 14.47
C ARG A 74 -10.20 9.56 13.32
N SER A 75 -9.13 8.81 13.62
CA SER A 75 -8.32 8.14 12.60
C SER A 75 -9.13 7.13 11.78
N ARG A 76 -10.13 6.48 12.38
CA ARG A 76 -11.05 5.59 11.67
C ARG A 76 -11.90 6.36 10.65
N LYS A 77 -12.51 7.48 11.04
CA LYS A 77 -13.35 8.30 10.15
C LYS A 77 -12.57 8.89 8.97
N VAL A 78 -11.36 9.38 9.23
CA VAL A 78 -10.45 9.88 8.18
C VAL A 78 -10.14 8.77 7.17
N LEU A 79 -9.78 7.57 7.66
CA LEU A 79 -9.43 6.44 6.81
C LEU A 79 -10.61 5.99 5.95
N GLU A 80 -11.82 5.96 6.51
CA GLU A 80 -13.05 5.54 5.83
C GLU A 80 -13.46 6.52 4.73
N LYS A 81 -13.39 7.84 5.00
CA LYS A 81 -13.66 8.86 3.98
C LYS A 81 -12.60 8.86 2.89
N ALA A 82 -11.34 8.71 3.26
CA ALA A 82 -10.23 8.67 2.32
C ALA A 82 -10.32 7.43 1.41
N SER A 83 -10.57 6.24 1.99
CA SER A 83 -10.67 5.00 1.23
C SER A 83 -11.87 5.00 0.29
N SER A 84 -13.04 5.44 0.75
CA SER A 84 -14.24 5.51 -0.09
C SER A 84 -14.05 6.43 -1.29
N LYS A 85 -13.55 7.66 -1.07
CA LYS A 85 -13.33 8.60 -2.18
C LYS A 85 -12.22 8.15 -3.12
N ALA A 86 -11.10 7.66 -2.58
CA ALA A 86 -10.01 7.13 -3.40
C ALA A 86 -10.48 5.95 -4.26
N PHE A 87 -11.32 5.06 -3.73
CA PHE A 87 -11.89 3.94 -4.46
C PHE A 87 -12.74 4.41 -5.64
N TYR A 88 -13.69 5.34 -5.42
CA TYR A 88 -14.50 5.86 -6.53
C TYR A 88 -13.65 6.54 -7.60
N VAL A 89 -12.67 7.36 -7.21
CA VAL A 89 -11.78 8.02 -8.17
C VAL A 89 -10.91 7.00 -8.92
N SER A 90 -10.48 5.92 -8.25
CA SER A 90 -9.70 4.86 -8.87
C SER A 90 -10.46 4.08 -9.95
N LEU A 91 -11.80 4.00 -9.86
CA LEU A 91 -12.61 3.41 -10.93
C LEU A 91 -12.53 4.23 -12.21
N TYR A 92 -12.59 5.57 -12.10
CA TYR A 92 -12.39 6.46 -13.24
C TYR A 92 -10.97 6.39 -13.79
N LEU A 93 -9.96 6.23 -12.93
CA LEU A 93 -8.57 5.97 -13.35
C LEU A 93 -8.49 4.68 -14.19
N LEU A 94 -9.17 3.61 -13.79
CA LEU A 94 -9.15 2.34 -14.53
C LEU A 94 -9.79 2.48 -15.91
N ILE A 95 -10.93 3.18 -15.99
CA ILE A 95 -11.59 3.50 -17.27
C ILE A 95 -10.67 4.36 -18.15
N ALA A 96 -10.03 5.37 -17.56
CA ALA A 96 -9.07 6.21 -18.28
C ALA A 96 -7.90 5.38 -18.83
N ILE A 97 -7.30 4.49 -18.02
CA ILE A 97 -6.22 3.61 -18.49
C ILE A 97 -6.69 2.73 -19.66
N GLY A 98 -7.90 2.17 -19.59
CA GLY A 98 -8.48 1.37 -20.68
C GLY A 98 -8.79 2.16 -21.95
N LEU A 99 -9.23 3.42 -21.84
CA LEU A 99 -9.47 4.27 -23.01
C LEU A 99 -8.18 4.82 -23.63
N LEU A 100 -7.20 5.13 -22.79
CA LEU A 100 -5.90 5.66 -23.22
C LEU A 100 -4.94 4.56 -23.69
N SER A 101 -5.19 3.28 -23.36
CA SER A 101 -4.32 2.16 -23.76
C SER A 101 -4.18 2.03 -25.27
N ASP A 102 -5.25 2.35 -26.01
CA ASP A 102 -5.28 2.17 -27.46
C ASP A 102 -4.65 3.35 -28.22
N LYS A 103 -4.63 4.55 -27.63
CA LYS A 103 -4.26 5.79 -28.32
C LYS A 103 -3.01 6.50 -27.80
N LEU A 104 -2.77 6.49 -26.48
CA LEU A 104 -1.77 7.33 -25.82
C LEU A 104 -0.70 6.53 -25.06
N ILE A 105 -1.06 5.40 -24.46
CA ILE A 105 -0.14 4.59 -23.67
C ILE A 105 -0.15 3.15 -24.19
N LYS A 106 0.79 2.82 -25.08
CA LYS A 106 0.98 1.44 -25.53
C LYS A 106 1.58 0.64 -24.37
N PHE A 107 0.74 -0.06 -23.63
CA PHE A 107 1.19 -1.07 -22.67
C PHE A 107 1.73 -2.27 -23.46
N ARG A 108 2.95 -2.69 -23.14
CA ARG A 108 3.56 -3.85 -23.81
C ARG A 108 2.91 -5.16 -23.38
N ASP A 109 2.48 -5.21 -22.11
CA ASP A 109 1.93 -6.39 -21.46
C ASP A 109 0.79 -6.00 -20.51
N ILE A 110 -0.20 -6.89 -20.34
CA ILE A 110 -1.30 -6.72 -19.38
C ILE A 110 -0.74 -6.51 -17.96
N SER A 111 0.36 -7.18 -17.62
CA SER A 111 1.05 -7.01 -16.33
C SER A 111 1.45 -5.54 -16.10
N GLN A 112 1.92 -4.83 -17.13
CA GLN A 112 2.33 -3.43 -17.00
C GLN A 112 1.11 -2.51 -16.79
N ALA A 113 0.02 -2.74 -17.51
CA ALA A 113 -1.23 -1.99 -17.34
C ALA A 113 -1.79 -2.16 -15.92
N THR A 114 -1.81 -3.41 -15.42
CA THR A 114 -2.27 -3.72 -14.05
C THR A 114 -1.36 -3.08 -13.00
N SER A 115 -0.03 -3.11 -13.17
CA SER A 115 0.90 -2.46 -12.25
C SER A 115 0.71 -0.94 -12.19
N VAL A 116 0.50 -0.30 -13.35
CA VAL A 116 0.22 1.14 -13.42
C VAL A 116 -1.12 1.48 -12.78
N ALA A 117 -2.15 0.67 -13.00
CA ALA A 117 -3.44 0.84 -12.35
C ALA A 117 -3.31 0.77 -10.82
N VAL A 118 -2.72 -0.30 -10.29
CA VAL A 118 -2.53 -0.48 -8.82
C VAL A 118 -1.67 0.65 -8.23
N GLY A 119 -0.60 1.04 -8.91
CA GLY A 119 0.24 2.18 -8.50
C GLY A 119 -0.56 3.48 -8.45
N GLY A 120 -1.39 3.75 -9.47
CA GLY A 120 -2.28 4.90 -9.49
C GLY A 120 -3.33 4.88 -8.36
N MET A 121 -3.89 3.72 -8.03
CA MET A 121 -4.81 3.59 -6.88
C MET A 121 -4.10 3.93 -5.56
N ALA A 122 -2.87 3.44 -5.38
CA ALA A 122 -2.08 3.73 -4.18
C ALA A 122 -1.77 5.23 -4.04
N ILE A 123 -1.42 5.89 -5.15
CA ILE A 123 -1.18 7.35 -5.17
C ILE A 123 -2.46 8.11 -4.84
N LEU A 124 -3.59 7.77 -5.45
CA LEU A 124 -4.88 8.39 -5.15
C LEU A 124 -5.24 8.24 -3.67
N PHE A 125 -5.09 7.04 -3.12
CA PHE A 125 -5.31 6.81 -1.69
C PHE A 125 -4.41 7.69 -0.83
N ALA A 126 -3.11 7.78 -1.13
CA ALA A 126 -2.17 8.61 -0.39
C ALA A 126 -2.55 10.10 -0.44
N VAL A 127 -2.99 10.60 -1.61
CA VAL A 127 -3.45 11.99 -1.79
C VAL A 127 -4.70 12.26 -0.98
N PHE A 128 -5.72 11.40 -1.09
CA PHE A 128 -6.96 11.56 -0.32
C PHE A 128 -6.71 11.45 1.17
N TRP A 129 -5.88 10.50 1.61
CA TRP A 129 -5.52 10.34 3.01
C TRP A 129 -4.81 11.60 3.54
N ALA A 130 -3.80 12.13 2.83
CA ALA A 130 -3.10 13.35 3.22
C ALA A 130 -4.04 14.57 3.26
N TYR A 131 -4.97 14.67 2.30
CA TYR A 131 -5.97 15.73 2.26
C TYR A 131 -6.90 15.70 3.48
N TYR A 132 -7.49 14.54 3.80
CA TYR A 132 -8.37 14.44 4.96
C TYR A 132 -7.65 14.53 6.29
N ASN A 133 -6.43 14.01 6.37
CA ASN A 133 -5.61 14.12 7.57
C ASN A 133 -5.30 15.59 7.90
N LYS A 134 -5.05 16.43 6.89
CA LYS A 134 -4.85 17.88 7.08
C LYS A 134 -6.13 18.67 7.37
N ARG A 135 -7.27 18.25 6.82
CA ARG A 135 -8.54 18.99 6.90
C ARG A 135 -9.36 18.67 8.14
N GLU A 136 -9.19 17.49 8.72
CA GLU A 136 -9.82 17.11 10.00
C GLU A 136 -8.90 17.38 11.21
N LEU A 137 -7.74 18.03 11.02
CA LEU A 137 -6.89 18.69 12.05
C LEU A 137 -7.43 20.08 12.36
#